data_AF-A0A9D8AGK7-F1
#
_entry.id   AF-A0A9D8AGK7-F1
#
_cell.length_a   1.000
_cell.length_b   1.000
_cell.length_c   1.000
_cell.angle_alpha   90.00
_cell.angle_beta   90.00
_cell.angle_gamma   90.00
#
_symmetry.space_group_name_H-M   'P 1'
#
loop_
_entity.id
_entity.type
_entity.pdbx_description
1 polymer ?
#
loop_
_entity_poly.entity_id
_entity_poly.type
_entity_poly.pdbx_seq_one_letter_code
_entity_poly.pdbx_strand_id
1 'polypeptide(L)'
;MKDRERIFELRKNLIDDWRYRGLSWQEITYKYRVSKRWFYKLRMRFLLEGYEGLRDRVRNNSNRPYRASWQERLKILDYVYYNPTHGPRRIAFEDPSIGLSPTTVWSVLKQEDLNTRAKRRLWAQAQGRRILTKKEKQLILAKNRHIESRSPGELLGIDSFCVSVANLGRVWQYTACDTYSSYGFARVYLEKTSDTAIDFMVNHVLSRSPYGKIRRVLTDQGTEFYNARFKDTESAFSFALRLQSIRHSVTKVAHPWTNGYVERLNQTIWQEFYQCRLDKEYTICDELNKDLDAYMRYYNFKRVHSGYKLVEGGYRFPGHAFFDTREKDKIIELKY
;
A
#
# COMPACT_ATOMS: atom_id res chain seq x y z
N MET A 1 15.11 1.35 -29.60
CA MET A 1 15.84 0.12 -29.96
C MET A 1 16.08 -0.66 -28.69
N LYS A 2 15.61 -1.91 -28.58
CA LYS A 2 15.74 -2.71 -27.34
C LYS A 2 17.24 -2.95 -27.07
N ASP A 3 17.71 -2.84 -25.82
CA ASP A 3 19.15 -2.97 -25.47
C ASP A 3 19.82 -4.22 -26.06
N ARG A 4 19.07 -5.32 -26.20
CA ARG A 4 19.53 -6.58 -26.80
C ARG A 4 19.92 -6.45 -28.28
N GLU A 5 19.22 -5.62 -29.02
CA GLU A 5 19.43 -5.40 -30.45
C GLU A 5 20.67 -4.53 -30.68
N ARG A 6 20.87 -3.51 -29.83
CA ARG A 6 22.10 -2.71 -29.82
C ARG A 6 23.34 -3.56 -29.50
N ILE A 7 23.21 -4.49 -28.55
CA ILE A 7 24.29 -5.43 -28.19
C ILE A 7 24.59 -6.39 -29.34
N PHE A 8 23.57 -6.86 -30.05
CA PHE A 8 23.74 -7.71 -31.23
C PHE A 8 24.51 -6.99 -32.34
N GLU A 9 24.11 -5.76 -32.68
CA GLU A 9 24.79 -4.94 -33.69
C GLU A 9 26.25 -4.65 -33.30
N LEU A 10 26.53 -4.38 -32.03
CA LEU A 10 27.91 -4.23 -31.54
C LEU A 10 28.75 -5.49 -31.76
N ARG A 11 28.19 -6.67 -31.52
CA ARG A 11 28.89 -7.96 -31.74
C ARG A 11 29.11 -8.22 -33.22
N LYS A 12 28.13 -7.88 -34.06
CA LYS A 12 28.22 -8.00 -35.51
C LYS A 12 29.34 -7.13 -36.06
N ASN A 13 29.35 -5.84 -35.73
CA ASN A 13 30.39 -4.90 -36.14
C ASN A 13 31.79 -5.35 -35.72
N LEU A 14 31.93 -5.87 -34.49
CA LEU A 14 33.18 -6.42 -33.98
C LEU A 14 33.69 -7.61 -34.81
N ILE A 15 32.80 -8.50 -35.25
CA ILE A 15 33.15 -9.65 -36.10
C ILE A 15 33.42 -9.23 -37.54
N ASP A 16 32.71 -8.23 -38.06
CA ASP A 16 32.91 -7.71 -39.42
C ASP A 16 34.25 -6.97 -39.55
N ASP A 17 34.66 -6.22 -38.52
CA ASP A 17 36.00 -5.63 -38.44
C ASP A 17 37.11 -6.68 -38.46
N TRP A 18 36.90 -7.80 -37.77
CA TRP A 18 37.83 -8.93 -37.83
C TRP A 18 37.84 -9.60 -39.21
N ARG A 19 36.67 -9.86 -39.79
CA ARG A 19 36.50 -10.71 -40.98
C ARG A 19 36.83 -9.98 -42.28
N TYR A 20 36.35 -8.74 -42.44
CA TYR A 20 36.41 -8.01 -43.71
C TYR A 20 37.44 -6.89 -43.71
N ARG A 21 37.74 -6.32 -42.54
CA ARG A 21 38.75 -5.26 -42.42
C ARG A 21 40.12 -5.76 -41.95
N GLY A 22 40.22 -7.05 -41.61
CA GLY A 22 41.49 -7.69 -41.26
C GLY A 22 42.10 -7.23 -39.94
N LEU A 23 41.32 -6.60 -39.05
CA LEU A 23 41.84 -6.11 -37.77
C LEU A 23 42.35 -7.28 -36.92
N SER A 24 43.51 -7.08 -36.30
CA SER A 24 44.08 -8.00 -35.31
C SER A 24 43.22 -8.04 -34.05
N TRP A 25 43.38 -9.10 -33.25
CA TRP A 25 42.65 -9.22 -31.99
C TRP A 25 43.00 -8.08 -31.01
N GLN A 26 44.22 -7.54 -31.06
CA GLN A 26 44.65 -6.41 -30.22
C GLN A 26 43.85 -5.14 -30.57
N GLU A 27 43.77 -4.81 -31.85
CA GLU A 27 43.02 -3.66 -32.35
C GLU A 27 41.53 -3.77 -32.03
N ILE A 28 40.95 -4.96 -32.18
CA ILE A 28 39.55 -5.22 -31.83
C ILE A 28 39.31 -5.03 -30.34
N THR A 29 40.16 -5.60 -29.49
CA THR A 29 40.02 -5.46 -28.03
C THR A 29 40.15 -4.02 -27.57
N TYR A 30 41.03 -3.24 -28.21
CA TYR A 30 41.20 -1.81 -27.95
C TYR A 30 39.99 -1.00 -28.42
N LYS A 31 39.57 -1.17 -29.68
CA LYS A 31 38.49 -0.40 -30.32
C LYS A 31 37.13 -0.62 -29.64
N TYR A 32 36.79 -1.87 -29.35
CA TYR A 32 35.48 -2.22 -28.78
C TYR A 32 35.51 -2.30 -27.24
N ARG A 33 36.66 -2.09 -26.61
CA ARG A 33 36.88 -2.22 -25.15
C ARG A 33 36.39 -3.57 -24.60
N VAL A 34 36.78 -4.65 -25.27
CA VAL A 34 36.41 -6.03 -24.91
C VAL A 34 37.64 -6.85 -24.55
N SER A 35 37.47 -7.88 -23.73
CA SER A 35 38.59 -8.77 -23.40
C SER A 35 38.91 -9.72 -24.56
N LYS A 36 40.20 -10.10 -24.69
CA LYS A 36 40.66 -11.12 -25.64
C LYS A 36 39.81 -12.39 -25.56
N ARG A 37 39.54 -12.88 -24.34
CA ARG A 37 38.72 -14.08 -24.10
C ARG A 37 37.30 -13.94 -24.65
N TRP A 38 36.70 -12.76 -24.53
CA TRP A 38 35.35 -12.50 -25.03
C TRP A 38 35.32 -12.41 -26.56
N PHE A 39 36.31 -11.77 -27.18
CA PHE A 39 36.48 -11.75 -28.63
C PHE A 39 36.56 -13.17 -29.21
N TYR A 40 37.47 -14.02 -28.72
CA TYR A 40 37.58 -15.39 -29.23
C TYR A 40 36.34 -16.22 -28.98
N LYS A 41 35.62 -16.01 -27.86
CA LYS A 41 34.33 -16.65 -27.60
C LYS A 41 33.30 -16.28 -28.67
N LEU A 42 33.19 -15.01 -29.05
CA LEU A 42 32.27 -14.58 -30.11
C LEU A 42 32.71 -15.07 -31.49
N ARG A 43 34.01 -15.02 -31.79
CA ARG A 43 34.57 -15.56 -33.03
C ARG A 43 34.24 -17.03 -33.20
N MET A 44 34.42 -17.85 -32.16
CA MET A 44 34.06 -19.27 -32.19
C MET A 44 32.57 -19.48 -32.44
N ARG A 45 31.70 -18.70 -31.78
CA ARG A 45 30.26 -18.78 -32.02
C ARG A 45 29.89 -18.42 -33.45
N PHE A 46 30.51 -17.38 -33.99
CA PHE A 46 30.30 -16.97 -35.37
C PHE A 46 30.75 -18.03 -36.38
N LEU A 47 31.92 -18.64 -36.15
CA LEU A 47 32.43 -19.71 -37.03
C LEU A 47 31.53 -20.95 -37.03
N LEU A 48 30.85 -21.24 -35.92
CA LEU A 48 29.97 -22.40 -35.78
C LEU A 48 28.53 -22.14 -36.25
N GLU A 49 27.99 -20.94 -35.99
CA GLU A 49 26.55 -20.64 -36.09
C GLU A 49 26.25 -19.37 -36.93
N GLY A 50 27.26 -18.78 -37.55
CA GLY A 50 27.12 -17.53 -38.30
C GLY A 50 26.72 -16.35 -37.42
N TYR A 51 26.09 -15.32 -38.03
CA TYR A 51 25.67 -14.12 -37.30
C TYR A 51 24.64 -14.42 -36.21
N GLU A 52 23.78 -15.42 -36.40
CA GLU A 52 22.79 -15.82 -35.40
C GLU A 52 23.43 -16.28 -34.08
N GLY A 53 24.62 -16.88 -34.13
CA GLY A 53 25.41 -17.25 -32.95
C GLY A 53 25.87 -16.08 -32.07
N LEU A 54 25.79 -14.84 -32.57
CA LEU A 54 26.14 -13.61 -31.84
C LEU A 54 24.98 -13.09 -30.99
N ARG A 55 23.75 -13.60 -31.16
CA ARG A 55 22.61 -13.22 -30.32
C ARG A 55 22.82 -13.66 -28.87
N ASP A 56 22.11 -13.01 -27.96
CA ASP A 56 22.09 -13.42 -26.56
C ASP A 56 21.48 -14.82 -26.43
N ARG A 57 22.29 -15.76 -25.95
CA ARG A 57 21.78 -17.08 -25.57
C ARG A 57 21.12 -16.98 -24.21
N VAL A 58 19.93 -17.56 -24.09
CA VAL A 58 19.27 -17.76 -22.81
C VAL A 58 20.20 -18.64 -21.97
N ARG A 59 20.67 -18.14 -20.83
CA ARG A 59 21.36 -18.99 -19.86
C ARG A 59 20.35 -20.05 -19.44
N ASN A 60 20.64 -21.32 -19.75
CA ASN A 60 19.83 -22.42 -19.27
C ASN A 60 20.06 -22.55 -17.75
N ASN A 61 19.22 -21.88 -16.96
CA ASN A 61 19.27 -21.88 -15.50
C ASN A 61 18.61 -23.13 -14.90
N SER A 62 18.40 -24.17 -15.71
CA SER A 62 17.80 -25.45 -15.30
C SER A 62 18.63 -26.15 -14.21
N ASN A 63 19.96 -25.99 -14.22
CA ASN A 63 20.85 -26.49 -13.19
C ASN A 63 21.12 -25.44 -12.10
N ARG A 64 20.14 -25.21 -11.22
CA ARG A 64 20.41 -24.64 -9.89
C ARG A 64 20.62 -25.80 -8.92
N PRO A 65 21.86 -26.11 -8.51
CA PRO A 65 22.16 -27.27 -7.67
C PRO A 65 21.48 -27.24 -6.29
N TYR A 66 21.01 -26.08 -5.84
CA TYR A 66 20.36 -25.88 -4.54
C TYR A 66 18.83 -25.77 -4.62
N ARG A 67 18.18 -26.46 -5.57
CA ARG A 67 16.72 -26.51 -5.60
C ARG A 67 16.26 -27.67 -4.72
N ALA A 68 15.50 -27.35 -3.67
CA ALA A 68 14.89 -28.37 -2.83
C ALA A 68 14.12 -29.38 -3.70
N SER A 69 14.39 -30.65 -3.45
CA SER A 69 13.75 -31.78 -4.12
C SER A 69 12.25 -31.76 -3.88
N TRP A 70 11.49 -32.49 -4.70
CA TRP A 70 10.04 -32.57 -4.51
C TRP A 70 9.67 -33.21 -3.15
N GLN A 71 10.45 -34.19 -2.69
CA GLN A 71 10.25 -34.81 -1.37
C GLN A 71 10.50 -33.82 -0.22
N GLU A 72 11.56 -33.01 -0.31
CA GLU A 72 11.84 -31.98 0.70
C GLU A 72 10.75 -30.89 0.72
N ARG A 73 10.22 -30.52 -0.45
CA ARG A 73 9.08 -29.60 -0.55
C ARG A 73 7.85 -30.16 0.12
N LEU A 74 7.54 -31.44 -0.12
CA LEU A 74 6.42 -32.10 0.53
C LEU A 74 6.56 -32.09 2.05
N LYS A 75 7.75 -32.40 2.59
CA LYS A 75 7.99 -32.33 4.04
C LYS A 75 7.70 -30.94 4.60
N ILE A 76 8.12 -29.88 3.89
CA ILE A 76 7.82 -28.49 4.28
C ILE A 76 6.31 -28.24 4.24
N LEU A 77 5.60 -28.67 3.19
CA LEU A 77 4.16 -28.45 3.06
C LEU A 77 3.35 -29.22 4.12
N ASP A 78 3.74 -30.46 4.40
CA ASP A 78 3.15 -31.29 5.45
C ASP A 78 3.35 -30.65 6.83
N TYR A 79 4.57 -30.22 7.14
CA TYR A 79 4.84 -29.46 8.36
C TYR A 79 3.99 -28.19 8.46
N VAL A 80 3.86 -27.43 7.37
CA VAL A 80 3.04 -26.20 7.32
C VAL A 80 1.57 -26.50 7.51
N TYR A 81 1.07 -27.65 7.05
CA TYR A 81 -0.31 -28.07 7.27
C TYR A 81 -0.59 -28.19 8.77
N TYR A 82 0.30 -28.81 9.54
CA TYR A 82 0.13 -28.94 10.99
C TYR A 82 0.46 -27.68 11.77
N ASN A 83 1.48 -26.92 11.33
CA ASN A 83 2.03 -25.76 12.06
C ASN A 83 2.06 -24.47 11.20
N PRO A 84 0.91 -23.97 10.72
CA PRO A 84 0.89 -22.86 9.76
C PRO A 84 1.32 -21.51 10.33
N THR A 85 1.48 -21.40 11.64
CA THR A 85 2.00 -20.20 12.31
C THR A 85 3.52 -20.10 12.24
N HIS A 86 4.22 -21.20 11.98
CA HIS A 86 5.68 -21.26 12.04
C HIS A 86 6.31 -20.58 10.83
N GLY A 87 7.42 -19.87 11.07
CA GLY A 87 8.20 -19.21 10.03
C GLY A 87 9.33 -20.11 9.52
N PRO A 88 10.04 -19.71 8.45
CA PRO A 88 11.08 -20.53 7.82
C PRO A 88 12.16 -21.03 8.78
N ARG A 89 12.62 -20.19 9.71
CA ARG A 89 13.58 -20.58 10.77
C ARG A 89 13.03 -21.70 11.66
N ARG A 90 11.79 -21.55 12.11
CA ARG A 90 11.16 -22.49 13.03
C ARG A 90 10.89 -23.83 12.36
N ILE A 91 10.39 -23.80 11.13
CA ILE A 91 10.20 -25.00 10.29
C ILE A 91 11.53 -25.76 10.12
N ALA A 92 12.61 -25.05 9.77
CA ALA A 92 13.92 -25.67 9.54
C ALA A 92 14.54 -26.30 10.80
N PHE A 93 14.24 -25.78 12.00
CA PHE A 93 14.88 -26.24 13.24
C PHE A 93 14.03 -27.21 14.07
N GLU A 94 12.70 -27.11 14.01
CA GLU A 94 11.82 -27.97 14.80
C GLU A 94 11.55 -29.34 14.15
N ASP A 95 11.78 -29.47 12.85
CA ASP A 95 11.72 -30.76 12.16
C ASP A 95 13.07 -31.08 11.50
N PRO A 96 13.95 -31.80 12.22
CA PRO A 96 15.24 -32.24 11.70
C PRO A 96 15.14 -33.08 10.42
N SER A 97 13.99 -33.72 10.16
CA SER A 97 13.80 -34.56 8.97
C SER A 97 13.73 -33.76 7.67
N ILE A 98 13.46 -32.45 7.75
CA ILE A 98 13.49 -31.53 6.61
C ILE A 98 14.91 -31.34 6.11
N GLY A 99 15.91 -31.26 7.01
CA GLY A 99 17.33 -31.20 6.65
C GLY A 99 17.74 -29.98 5.80
N LEU A 100 16.90 -28.93 5.73
CA LEU A 100 17.12 -27.76 4.89
C LEU A 100 17.36 -26.48 5.71
N SER A 101 18.18 -25.59 5.16
CA SER A 101 18.41 -24.28 5.77
C SER A 101 17.13 -23.42 5.82
N PRO A 102 16.99 -22.50 6.80
CA PRO A 102 15.88 -21.55 6.85
C PRO A 102 15.67 -20.75 5.55
N THR A 103 16.76 -20.45 4.84
CA THR A 103 16.73 -19.72 3.56
C THR A 103 16.13 -20.59 2.45
N THR A 104 16.48 -21.87 2.41
CA THR A 104 15.90 -22.83 1.45
C THR A 104 14.42 -23.03 1.73
N VAL A 105 14.04 -23.19 3.00
CA VAL A 105 12.62 -23.28 3.40
C VAL A 105 11.86 -22.03 2.98
N TRP A 106 12.40 -20.83 3.22
CA TRP A 106 11.76 -19.58 2.77
C TRP A 106 11.59 -19.53 1.24
N SER A 107 12.58 -20.00 0.48
CA SER A 107 12.53 -20.04 -0.99
C SER A 107 11.42 -20.97 -1.48
N VAL A 108 11.26 -22.14 -0.86
CA VAL A 108 10.15 -23.07 -1.15
C VAL A 108 8.83 -22.40 -0.82
N LEU A 109 8.67 -21.86 0.40
CA LEU A 109 7.44 -21.17 0.79
C LEU A 109 7.10 -20.02 -0.15
N LYS A 110 8.08 -19.26 -0.64
CA LYS A 110 7.83 -18.18 -1.60
C LYS A 110 7.36 -18.71 -2.96
N GLN A 111 7.86 -19.85 -3.41
CA GLN A 111 7.45 -20.46 -4.69
C GLN A 111 6.03 -21.02 -4.61
N GLU A 112 5.62 -21.53 -3.44
CA GLU A 112 4.26 -22.04 -3.19
C GLU A 112 3.27 -20.93 -2.75
N ASP A 113 3.68 -19.66 -2.79
CA ASP A 113 2.93 -18.50 -2.28
C ASP A 113 2.53 -18.57 -0.78
N LEU A 114 3.36 -19.21 0.04
CA LEU A 114 3.18 -19.41 1.49
C LEU A 114 4.18 -18.61 2.34
N ASN A 115 4.75 -17.53 1.81
CA ASN A 115 5.81 -16.76 2.46
C ASN A 115 5.37 -16.04 3.76
N THR A 116 4.08 -15.71 3.91
CA THR A 116 3.55 -15.04 5.11
C THR A 116 2.78 -16.00 6.02
N ARG A 117 2.77 -15.71 7.33
CA ARG A 117 1.98 -16.46 8.32
C ARG A 117 0.50 -16.51 7.94
N ALA A 118 -0.03 -15.42 7.39
CA ALA A 118 -1.43 -15.32 7.01
C ALA A 118 -1.76 -16.25 5.82
N LYS A 119 -0.90 -16.28 4.79
CA LYS A 119 -1.05 -17.20 3.65
C LYS A 119 -0.98 -18.67 4.07
N ARG A 120 -0.05 -19.04 4.96
CA ARG A 120 0.04 -20.40 5.52
C ARG A 120 -1.22 -20.82 6.28
N ARG A 121 -1.77 -19.97 7.15
CA ARG A 121 -3.02 -20.26 7.87
C ARG A 121 -4.21 -20.44 6.91
N LEU A 122 -4.32 -19.57 5.90
CA LEU A 122 -5.36 -19.69 4.87
C LEU A 122 -5.23 -20.98 4.07
N TRP A 123 -4.01 -21.32 3.65
CA TRP A 123 -3.71 -22.53 2.90
C TRP A 123 -4.05 -23.79 3.70
N ALA A 124 -3.57 -23.91 4.94
CA ALA A 124 -3.88 -25.06 5.81
C ALA A 124 -5.39 -25.22 6.04
N GLN A 125 -6.13 -24.11 6.11
CA GLN A 125 -7.59 -24.17 6.19
C GLN A 125 -8.27 -24.61 4.89
N ALA A 126 -7.76 -24.18 3.74
CA ALA A 126 -8.24 -24.66 2.44
C ALA A 126 -8.01 -26.17 2.28
N GLN A 127 -6.95 -26.71 2.88
CA GLN A 127 -6.64 -28.16 2.93
C GLN A 127 -7.49 -28.94 3.96
N GLY A 128 -8.42 -28.29 4.67
CA GLY A 128 -9.37 -28.96 5.58
C GLY A 128 -9.22 -28.64 7.06
N ARG A 129 -8.19 -27.90 7.50
CA ARG A 129 -8.08 -27.53 8.93
C ARG A 129 -9.01 -26.38 9.33
N ARG A 130 -9.76 -26.55 10.43
CA ARG A 130 -10.51 -25.44 11.05
C ARG A 130 -9.62 -24.62 12.00
N ILE A 131 -8.77 -23.75 11.44
CA ILE A 131 -7.87 -22.88 12.24
C ILE A 131 -8.39 -21.44 12.38
N LEU A 132 -9.00 -20.87 11.34
CA LEU A 132 -9.52 -19.50 11.39
C LEU A 132 -11.04 -19.50 11.52
N THR A 133 -11.54 -18.60 12.37
CA THR A 133 -12.95 -18.18 12.33
C THR A 133 -13.27 -17.48 11.00
N LYS A 134 -14.56 -17.40 10.63
CA LYS A 134 -15.01 -16.64 9.44
C LYS A 134 -14.52 -15.19 9.48
N LYS A 135 -14.55 -14.56 10.67
CA LYS A 135 -14.10 -13.18 10.92
C LYS A 135 -12.60 -13.01 10.69
N GLU A 136 -11.76 -13.90 11.23
CA GLU A 136 -10.31 -13.85 11.01
C GLU A 136 -9.95 -14.09 9.55
N LYS A 137 -10.63 -15.02 8.87
CA LYS A 137 -10.42 -15.27 7.43
C LYS A 137 -10.72 -14.01 6.62
N GLN A 138 -11.83 -13.34 6.90
CA GLN A 138 -12.18 -12.08 6.25
C GLN A 138 -11.13 -11.01 6.51
N LEU A 139 -10.68 -10.81 7.74
CA LEU A 139 -9.62 -9.86 8.11
C LEU A 139 -8.31 -10.08 7.33
N ILE A 140 -7.91 -11.33 7.11
CA ILE A 140 -6.70 -11.62 6.34
C ILE A 140 -6.90 -11.27 4.86
N LEU A 141 -8.03 -11.65 4.28
CA LEU A 141 -8.36 -11.38 2.87
C LEU A 141 -8.63 -9.89 2.59
N ALA A 142 -9.13 -9.19 3.59
CA ALA A 142 -9.45 -7.78 3.60
C ALA A 142 -8.24 -6.87 3.33
N LYS A 143 -7.02 -7.32 3.67
CA LYS A 143 -5.78 -6.55 3.41
C LYS A 143 -5.61 -6.15 1.95
N ASN A 144 -6.25 -6.85 1.01
CA ASN A 144 -6.16 -6.58 -0.43
C ASN A 144 -7.43 -5.92 -1.00
N ARG A 145 -8.44 -5.62 -0.18
CA ARG A 145 -9.68 -5.00 -0.62
C ARG A 145 -9.69 -3.55 -0.19
N HIS A 146 -9.25 -2.65 -1.06
CA HIS A 146 -9.44 -1.22 -0.85
C HIS A 146 -10.80 -0.81 -1.40
N ILE A 147 -11.51 0.09 -0.72
CA ILE A 147 -12.59 0.80 -1.39
C ILE A 147 -11.95 1.70 -2.44
N GLU A 148 -12.31 1.49 -3.69
CA GLU A 148 -11.89 2.32 -4.80
C GLU A 148 -12.87 3.48 -4.99
N SER A 149 -12.38 4.68 -4.72
CA SER A 149 -12.94 5.93 -5.25
C SER A 149 -12.20 6.30 -6.52
N ARG A 150 -12.93 6.89 -7.46
CA ARG A 150 -12.46 7.31 -8.79
C ARG A 150 -12.10 8.78 -8.87
N SER A 151 -12.66 9.60 -7.97
CA SER A 151 -12.41 11.05 -7.94
C SER A 151 -12.35 11.60 -6.51
N PRO A 152 -11.63 12.73 -6.28
CA PRO A 152 -11.62 13.39 -4.98
C PRO A 152 -13.01 13.85 -4.54
N GLY A 153 -13.39 13.55 -3.30
CA GLY A 153 -14.70 13.88 -2.72
C GLY A 153 -15.80 12.86 -3.04
N GLU A 154 -15.53 11.84 -3.85
CA GLU A 154 -16.50 10.78 -4.12
C GLU A 154 -16.88 9.99 -2.86
N LEU A 155 -15.89 9.70 -2.01
CA LEU A 155 -16.11 9.03 -0.74
C LEU A 155 -15.11 9.52 0.32
N LEU A 156 -15.69 10.03 1.40
CA LEU A 156 -15.01 10.43 2.61
C LEU A 156 -15.26 9.38 3.71
N GLY A 157 -14.20 8.77 4.23
CA GLY A 157 -14.29 7.90 5.40
C GLY A 157 -14.18 8.72 6.68
N ILE A 158 -15.09 8.51 7.63
CA ILE A 158 -15.08 9.17 8.94
C ILE A 158 -14.95 8.12 10.03
N ASP A 159 -14.17 8.46 11.05
CA ASP A 159 -13.95 7.64 12.24
C ASP A 159 -13.74 8.54 13.46
N SER A 160 -13.97 7.99 14.65
CA SER A 160 -13.71 8.68 15.91
C SER A 160 -12.92 7.79 16.87
N PHE A 161 -11.95 8.36 17.58
CA PHE A 161 -11.20 7.63 18.61
C PHE A 161 -10.86 8.49 19.82
N CYS A 162 -10.66 7.83 20.96
CA CYS A 162 -10.36 8.45 22.23
C CYS A 162 -8.85 8.62 22.42
N VAL A 163 -8.45 9.79 22.91
CA VAL A 163 -7.08 10.10 23.32
C VAL A 163 -7.09 10.66 24.74
N SER A 164 -6.10 10.28 25.53
CA SER A 164 -5.82 10.92 26.82
C SER A 164 -4.79 12.02 26.64
N VAL A 165 -5.17 13.25 26.98
CA VAL A 165 -4.32 14.44 26.92
C VAL A 165 -4.13 14.96 28.33
N ALA A 166 -2.89 15.33 28.70
CA ALA A 166 -2.59 15.90 30.00
C ALA A 166 -3.47 17.14 30.27
N ASN A 167 -3.96 17.27 31.50
CA ASN A 167 -4.85 18.34 32.01
C ASN A 167 -6.24 18.46 31.35
N LEU A 168 -6.47 17.91 30.14
CA LEU A 168 -7.79 17.79 29.51
C LEU A 168 -8.51 16.47 29.79
N GLY A 169 -7.77 15.43 30.18
CA GLY A 169 -8.32 14.10 30.38
C GLY A 169 -8.62 13.39 29.06
N ARG A 170 -9.78 12.70 28.99
CA ARG A 170 -10.19 11.97 27.78
C ARG A 170 -10.85 12.92 26.80
N VAL A 171 -10.34 12.96 25.59
CA VAL A 171 -10.88 13.72 24.47
C VAL A 171 -11.16 12.79 23.29
N TRP A 172 -12.06 13.21 22.41
CA TRP A 172 -12.50 12.44 21.25
C TRP A 172 -12.07 13.15 19.97
N GLN A 173 -11.15 12.54 19.22
CA GLN A 173 -10.81 13.03 17.90
C GLN A 173 -11.75 12.41 16.86
N TYR A 174 -12.39 13.27 16.08
CA TYR A 174 -13.05 12.90 14.83
C TYR A 174 -12.10 13.16 13.68
N THR A 175 -12.00 12.20 12.78
CA THR A 175 -11.13 12.27 11.61
C THR A 175 -11.94 11.94 10.37
N ALA A 176 -11.72 12.69 9.30
CA ALA A 176 -12.24 12.39 7.98
C ALA A 176 -11.09 12.23 6.99
N CYS A 177 -11.16 11.27 6.08
CA CYS A 177 -10.14 11.03 5.08
C CYS A 177 -10.77 10.76 3.73
N ASP A 178 -10.37 11.53 2.71
CA ASP A 178 -10.78 11.28 1.33
C ASP A 178 -10.07 10.04 0.79
N THR A 179 -10.85 9.05 0.36
CA THR A 179 -10.34 7.73 -0.06
C THR A 179 -9.68 7.73 -1.44
N TYR A 180 -9.65 8.87 -2.12
CA TYR A 180 -8.92 9.05 -3.38
C TYR A 180 -7.58 9.77 -3.15
N SER A 181 -7.64 10.97 -2.60
CA SER A 181 -6.50 11.88 -2.43
C SER A 181 -5.74 11.68 -1.12
N SER A 182 -6.28 10.91 -0.17
CA SER A 182 -5.79 10.83 1.21
C SER A 182 -5.82 12.19 1.95
N TYR A 183 -6.60 13.15 1.47
CA TYR A 183 -6.76 14.45 2.14
C TYR A 183 -7.52 14.27 3.44
N GLY A 184 -6.96 14.79 4.53
CA GLY A 184 -7.43 14.56 5.87
C GLY A 184 -8.05 15.79 6.51
N PHE A 185 -9.03 15.56 7.37
CA PHE A 185 -9.57 16.52 8.33
C PHE A 185 -9.53 15.89 9.72
N ALA A 186 -9.30 16.68 10.75
CA ALA A 186 -9.32 16.19 12.12
C ALA A 186 -9.73 17.32 13.07
N ARG A 187 -10.56 16.99 14.07
CA ARG A 187 -10.96 17.91 15.14
C ARG A 187 -11.24 17.14 16.41
N VAL A 188 -10.94 17.76 17.54
CA VAL A 188 -11.10 17.17 18.87
C VAL A 188 -12.27 17.81 19.60
N TYR A 189 -13.03 16.97 20.31
CA TYR A 189 -14.17 17.31 21.14
C TYR A 189 -14.02 16.70 22.53
N LEU A 190 -14.69 17.27 23.53
CA LEU A 190 -14.72 16.71 24.89
C LEU A 190 -15.69 15.52 25.01
N GLU A 191 -16.68 15.47 24.14
CA GLU A 191 -17.75 14.47 24.15
C GLU A 191 -17.83 13.72 22.83
N LYS A 192 -18.46 12.55 22.86
CA LYS A 192 -18.75 11.71 21.69
C LYS A 192 -20.25 11.57 21.52
N THR A 193 -20.83 12.41 20.69
CA THR A 193 -22.29 12.53 20.49
C THR A 193 -22.61 12.70 19.01
N SER A 194 -23.89 12.54 18.66
CA SER A 194 -24.35 12.85 17.29
C SER A 194 -24.16 14.33 16.94
N ASP A 195 -24.33 15.24 17.91
CA ASP A 195 -24.18 16.68 17.68
C ASP A 195 -22.73 17.05 17.38
N THR A 196 -21.77 16.48 18.11
CA THR A 196 -20.33 16.69 17.84
C THR A 196 -19.91 16.08 16.50
N ALA A 197 -20.49 14.93 16.10
CA ALA A 197 -20.30 14.36 14.78
C ALA A 197 -20.85 15.27 13.65
N ILE A 198 -22.05 15.83 13.85
CA ILE A 198 -22.68 16.78 12.91
C ILE A 198 -21.86 18.06 12.81
N ASP A 199 -21.43 18.63 13.93
CA ASP A 199 -20.55 19.81 13.95
C ASP A 199 -19.26 19.56 13.18
N PHE A 200 -18.60 18.42 13.44
CA PHE A 200 -17.40 18.02 12.72
C PHE A 200 -17.64 17.97 11.21
N MET A 201 -18.72 17.32 10.78
CA MET A 201 -18.99 17.18 9.36
C MET A 201 -19.40 18.51 8.71
N VAL A 202 -20.38 19.20 9.27
CA VAL A 202 -21.00 20.38 8.63
C VAL A 202 -20.14 21.62 8.83
N ASN A 203 -19.71 21.91 10.06
CA ASN A 203 -19.03 23.16 10.40
C ASN A 203 -17.51 23.07 10.20
N HIS A 204 -16.91 21.87 10.31
CA HIS A 204 -15.46 21.71 10.12
C HIS A 204 -15.07 21.19 8.74
N VAL A 205 -15.62 20.06 8.30
CA VAL A 205 -15.23 19.42 7.01
C VAL A 205 -15.79 20.19 5.80
N LEU A 206 -17.10 20.45 5.76
CA LEU A 206 -17.71 21.10 4.60
C LEU A 206 -17.27 22.55 4.43
N SER A 207 -17.05 23.30 5.52
CA SER A 207 -16.54 24.67 5.45
C SER A 207 -15.13 24.78 4.87
N ARG A 208 -14.35 23.68 4.92
CA ARG A 208 -12.98 23.58 4.37
C ARG A 208 -12.93 22.82 3.05
N SER A 209 -14.08 22.48 2.48
CA SER A 209 -14.22 21.75 1.22
C SER A 209 -14.92 22.61 0.17
N PRO A 210 -14.61 22.46 -1.12
CA PRO A 210 -15.38 23.10 -2.17
C PRO A 210 -16.85 22.64 -2.12
N TYR A 211 -17.78 23.57 -2.32
CA TYR A 211 -19.21 23.29 -2.24
C TYR A 211 -19.61 22.15 -3.19
N GLY A 212 -20.42 21.21 -2.68
CA GLY A 212 -20.90 20.04 -3.43
C GLY A 212 -19.81 19.03 -3.82
N LYS A 213 -18.58 19.15 -3.31
CA LYS A 213 -17.50 18.22 -3.64
C LYS A 213 -17.66 16.86 -2.98
N ILE A 214 -18.04 16.84 -1.69
CA ILE A 214 -18.25 15.61 -0.94
C ILE A 214 -19.61 15.00 -1.31
N ARG A 215 -19.60 13.82 -1.93
CA ARG A 215 -20.83 13.16 -2.43
C ARG A 215 -21.33 12.06 -1.50
N ARG A 216 -20.42 11.37 -0.83
CA ARG A 216 -20.74 10.24 0.05
C ARG A 216 -19.80 10.20 1.25
N VAL A 217 -20.38 9.89 2.40
CA VAL A 217 -19.66 9.66 3.66
C VAL A 217 -19.82 8.21 4.07
N LEU A 218 -18.73 7.59 4.52
CA LEU A 218 -18.70 6.25 5.09
C LEU A 218 -18.29 6.32 6.56
N THR A 219 -19.12 5.80 7.46
CA THR A 219 -18.81 5.66 8.89
C THR A 219 -18.92 4.20 9.33
N ASP A 220 -18.49 3.92 10.56
CA ASP A 220 -18.91 2.71 11.26
C ASP A 220 -20.33 2.83 11.85
N GLN A 221 -20.76 1.79 12.57
CA GLN A 221 -22.05 1.76 13.26
C GLN A 221 -21.99 2.40 14.66
N GLY A 222 -21.03 3.29 14.91
CA GLY A 222 -20.94 4.05 16.16
C GLY A 222 -22.23 4.81 16.44
N THR A 223 -22.60 4.93 17.72
CA THR A 223 -23.86 5.55 18.15
C THR A 223 -23.96 7.02 17.77
N GLU A 224 -22.83 7.69 17.56
CA GLU A 224 -22.73 9.07 17.07
C GLU A 224 -23.07 9.21 15.57
N PHE A 225 -22.91 8.15 14.78
CA PHE A 225 -23.16 8.17 13.34
C PHE A 225 -24.44 7.43 12.97
N TYR A 226 -24.77 6.36 13.68
CA TYR A 226 -25.82 5.42 13.30
C TYR A 226 -26.65 4.94 14.51
N ASN A 227 -27.96 4.81 14.30
CA ASN A 227 -28.87 4.30 15.32
C ASN A 227 -28.99 2.78 15.20
N ALA A 228 -28.06 2.04 15.80
CA ALA A 228 -28.06 0.58 15.74
C ALA A 228 -29.27 -0.06 16.47
N ARG A 229 -29.89 0.65 17.42
CA ARG A 229 -31.03 0.15 18.23
C ARG A 229 -32.37 0.27 17.51
N PHE A 230 -32.52 1.25 16.62
CA PHE A 230 -33.74 1.50 15.87
C PHE A 230 -33.41 1.61 14.38
N LYS A 231 -33.18 0.44 13.75
CA LYS A 231 -32.72 0.34 12.34
C LYS A 231 -33.63 1.05 11.34
N ASP A 232 -34.90 1.24 11.69
CA ASP A 232 -35.90 1.91 10.86
C ASP A 232 -35.98 3.43 11.08
N THR A 233 -35.16 3.99 11.98
CA THR A 233 -35.10 5.43 12.23
C THR A 233 -33.80 6.03 11.70
N GLU A 234 -33.93 7.10 10.93
CA GLU A 234 -32.78 7.87 10.42
C GLU A 234 -32.02 8.48 11.61
N SER A 235 -30.70 8.30 11.67
CA SER A 235 -29.88 8.94 12.72
C SER A 235 -29.79 10.46 12.46
N ALA A 236 -29.63 11.25 13.52
CA ALA A 236 -29.45 12.71 13.39
C ALA A 236 -28.30 13.07 12.43
N PHE A 237 -27.22 12.29 12.46
CA PHE A 237 -26.09 12.44 11.55
C PHE A 237 -26.47 12.13 10.09
N SER A 238 -27.21 11.04 9.84
CA SER A 238 -27.71 10.71 8.49
C SER A 238 -28.65 11.79 7.94
N PHE A 239 -29.54 12.31 8.80
CA PHE A 239 -30.45 13.39 8.46
C PHE A 239 -29.69 14.68 8.08
N ALA A 240 -28.69 15.07 8.88
CA ALA A 240 -27.85 16.24 8.60
C ALA A 240 -27.10 16.10 7.26
N LEU A 241 -26.55 14.92 6.96
CA LEU A 241 -25.90 14.65 5.67
C LEU A 241 -26.89 14.74 4.50
N ARG A 242 -28.11 14.23 4.68
CA ARG A 242 -29.15 14.29 3.66
C ARG A 242 -29.56 15.73 3.34
N LEU A 243 -29.65 16.62 4.33
CA LEU A 243 -29.89 18.04 4.11
C LEU A 243 -28.80 18.70 3.24
N GLN A 244 -27.57 18.21 3.34
CA GLN A 244 -26.43 18.66 2.51
C GLN A 244 -26.34 17.92 1.17
N SER A 245 -27.34 17.10 0.80
CA SER A 245 -27.33 16.23 -0.39
C SER A 245 -26.17 15.23 -0.42
N ILE A 246 -25.68 14.81 0.75
CA ILE A 246 -24.59 13.85 0.90
C ILE A 246 -25.17 12.49 1.25
N ARG A 247 -24.75 11.45 0.52
CA ARG A 247 -25.18 10.07 0.81
C ARG A 247 -24.43 9.55 2.04
N HIS A 248 -25.15 9.10 3.07
CA HIS A 248 -24.54 8.37 4.17
C HIS A 248 -24.48 6.86 3.86
N SER A 249 -23.34 6.23 4.12
CA SER A 249 -23.14 4.79 4.02
C SER A 249 -22.46 4.32 5.30
N VAL A 250 -22.81 3.12 5.75
CA VAL A 250 -22.28 2.57 7.00
C VAL A 250 -21.58 1.25 6.72
N THR A 251 -20.46 1.00 7.41
CA THR A 251 -19.75 -0.27 7.27
C THR A 251 -20.65 -1.44 7.66
N LYS A 252 -20.59 -2.52 6.87
CA LYS A 252 -21.25 -3.77 7.23
C LYS A 252 -20.46 -4.44 8.36
N VAL A 253 -21.17 -5.10 9.27
CA VAL A 253 -20.56 -5.91 10.33
C VAL A 253 -19.58 -6.90 9.70
N ALA A 254 -18.35 -6.96 10.23
CA ALA A 254 -17.23 -7.79 9.73
C ALA A 254 -16.60 -7.35 8.39
N HIS A 255 -16.73 -6.08 7.99
CA HIS A 255 -16.03 -5.50 6.84
C HIS A 255 -15.01 -4.39 7.20
N PRO A 256 -13.99 -4.66 8.03
CA PRO A 256 -13.09 -3.63 8.58
C PRO A 256 -12.25 -2.88 7.52
N TRP A 257 -12.02 -3.47 6.34
CA TRP A 257 -11.20 -2.81 5.30
C TRP A 257 -11.85 -1.56 4.68
N THR A 258 -13.15 -1.39 4.87
CA THR A 258 -13.87 -0.28 4.25
C THR A 258 -13.44 1.07 4.84
N ASN A 259 -12.96 1.11 6.09
CA ASN A 259 -12.48 2.34 6.73
C ASN A 259 -10.95 2.48 6.77
N GLY A 260 -10.21 1.66 5.99
CA GLY A 260 -8.74 1.59 6.11
C GLY A 260 -7.98 2.89 5.81
N TYR A 261 -8.57 3.83 5.06
CA TYR A 261 -7.96 5.15 4.78
C TYR A 261 -7.97 6.06 6.01
N VAL A 262 -9.12 6.19 6.68
CA VAL A 262 -9.22 7.01 7.89
C VAL A 262 -8.50 6.36 9.07
N GLU A 263 -8.53 5.03 9.19
CA GLU A 263 -7.75 4.30 10.20
C GLU A 263 -6.23 4.54 10.03
N ARG A 264 -5.74 4.54 8.79
CA ARG A 264 -4.33 4.85 8.50
C ARG A 264 -3.99 6.31 8.79
N LEU A 265 -4.91 7.24 8.53
CA LEU A 265 -4.74 8.63 8.94
C LEU A 265 -4.71 8.76 10.47
N ASN A 266 -5.62 8.09 11.20
CA ASN A 266 -5.63 8.06 12.66
C ASN A 266 -4.30 7.56 13.23
N GLN A 267 -3.74 6.47 12.68
CA GLN A 267 -2.42 5.99 13.07
C GLN A 267 -1.30 7.01 12.80
N THR A 268 -1.39 7.74 11.69
CA THR A 268 -0.42 8.77 11.34
C THR A 268 -0.52 9.95 12.30
N ILE A 269 -1.73 10.45 12.59
CA ILE A 269 -1.94 11.52 13.56
C ILE A 269 -1.47 11.09 14.96
N TRP A 270 -1.79 9.87 15.38
CA TRP A 270 -1.30 9.31 16.65
C TRP A 270 0.22 9.36 16.77
N GLN A 271 0.93 8.81 15.79
CA GLN A 271 2.39 8.73 15.83
C GLN A 271 3.04 10.11 15.68
N GLU A 272 2.59 10.90 14.70
CA GLU A 272 3.29 12.11 14.32
C GLU A 272 2.88 13.33 15.14
N PHE A 273 1.61 13.43 15.56
CA PHE A 273 1.11 14.55 16.35
C PHE A 273 1.15 14.22 17.84
N TYR A 274 0.35 13.23 18.28
CA TYR A 274 0.19 12.94 19.70
C TYR A 274 1.45 12.38 20.37
N GLN A 275 2.25 11.55 19.70
CA GLN A 275 3.45 10.96 20.31
C GLN A 275 4.73 11.78 20.11
N CYS A 276 4.83 12.58 19.04
CA CYS A 276 6.08 13.24 18.67
C CYS A 276 6.06 14.77 18.72
N ARG A 277 4.89 15.41 18.64
CA ARG A 277 4.78 16.88 18.59
C ARG A 277 4.01 17.47 19.76
N LEU A 278 3.41 16.61 20.58
CA LEU A 278 2.64 17.03 21.74
C LEU A 278 3.59 17.23 22.93
N ASP A 279 4.28 18.37 22.92
CA ASP A 279 5.21 18.77 23.99
C ASP A 279 4.62 19.84 24.92
N LYS A 280 3.37 20.24 24.66
CA LYS A 280 2.63 21.26 25.43
C LYS A 280 1.52 20.61 26.25
N GLU A 281 1.33 21.09 27.47
CA GLU A 281 0.13 20.80 28.25
C GLU A 281 -1.03 21.69 27.79
N TYR A 282 -2.22 21.10 27.66
CA TYR A 282 -3.42 21.82 27.23
C TYR A 282 -4.39 21.94 28.40
N THR A 283 -4.94 23.13 28.61
CA THR A 283 -5.98 23.38 29.63
C THR A 283 -7.36 23.54 29.02
N ILE A 284 -7.42 23.93 27.74
CA ILE A 284 -8.67 24.07 26.97
C ILE A 284 -8.59 23.35 25.62
N CYS A 285 -9.69 22.74 25.21
CA CYS A 285 -9.77 21.94 23.97
C CYS A 285 -9.47 22.77 22.70
N ASP A 286 -9.76 24.07 22.71
CA ASP A 286 -9.51 24.96 21.58
C ASP A 286 -8.01 25.12 21.26
N GLU A 287 -7.14 25.13 22.27
CA GLU A 287 -5.70 25.19 22.06
C GLU A 287 -5.17 23.92 21.37
N LEU A 288 -5.65 22.75 21.80
CA LEU A 288 -5.32 21.49 21.16
C LEU A 288 -5.78 21.45 19.71
N ASN A 289 -6.98 21.99 19.43
CA ASN A 289 -7.50 22.10 18.07
C ASN A 289 -6.68 23.05 17.19
N LYS A 290 -6.12 24.15 17.73
CA LYS A 290 -5.24 25.06 16.97
C LYS A 290 -3.96 24.35 16.52
N ASP A 291 -3.34 23.60 17.42
CA ASP A 291 -2.10 22.87 17.12
C ASP A 291 -2.38 21.68 16.18
N LEU A 292 -3.52 21.00 16.35
CA LEU A 292 -3.97 19.98 15.42
C LEU A 292 -4.25 20.56 14.02
N ASP A 293 -4.91 21.71 13.91
CA ASP A 293 -5.15 22.41 12.63
C ASP A 293 -3.83 22.82 11.95
N ALA A 294 -2.82 23.22 12.72
CA ALA A 294 -1.47 23.48 12.20
C ALA A 294 -0.81 22.19 11.67
N TYR A 295 -0.91 21.09 12.42
CA TYR A 295 -0.42 19.79 11.98
C TYR A 295 -1.13 19.29 10.72
N MET A 296 -2.47 19.40 10.65
CA MET A 296 -3.24 18.95 9.49
C MET A 296 -2.90 19.75 8.22
N ARG A 297 -2.60 21.05 8.35
CA ARG A 297 -2.06 21.85 7.25
C ARG A 297 -0.70 21.33 6.77
N TYR A 298 0.20 20.99 7.70
CA TYR A 298 1.47 20.34 7.34
C TYR A 298 1.23 18.98 6.65
N TYR A 299 0.37 18.13 7.21
CA TYR A 299 0.05 16.81 6.67
C TYR A 299 -0.48 16.88 5.24
N ASN A 300 -1.41 17.81 4.96
CA ASN A 300 -2.10 17.89 3.67
C ASN A 300 -1.25 18.59 2.57
N PHE A 301 -0.38 19.53 2.94
CA PHE A 301 0.27 20.42 1.96
C PHE A 301 1.80 20.41 1.97
N LYS A 302 2.44 19.76 2.96
CA LYS A 302 3.92 19.77 3.09
C LYS A 302 4.52 18.38 3.31
N ARG A 303 3.83 17.50 4.03
CA ARG A 303 4.27 16.12 4.27
C ARG A 303 4.24 15.35 2.96
N VAL A 304 5.36 14.75 2.56
CA VAL A 304 5.40 13.94 1.33
C VAL A 304 4.63 12.64 1.55
N HIS A 305 3.77 12.29 0.58
CA HIS A 305 3.01 11.04 0.60
C HIS A 305 3.44 10.09 -0.51
N SER A 306 3.54 8.80 -0.19
CA SER A 306 3.85 7.72 -1.14
C SER A 306 2.63 6.84 -1.45
N GLY A 307 1.42 7.37 -1.21
CA GLY A 307 0.18 6.69 -1.56
C GLY A 307 0.07 6.46 -3.06
N TYR A 308 -0.25 5.24 -3.48
CA TYR A 308 -0.18 4.84 -4.90
C TYR A 308 -0.99 5.75 -5.83
N LYS A 309 -2.22 6.17 -5.44
CA LYS A 309 -3.06 7.08 -6.24
C LYS A 309 -2.45 8.47 -6.42
N LEU A 310 -1.76 8.98 -5.40
CA LEU A 310 -1.07 10.27 -5.50
C LEU A 310 0.10 10.16 -6.47
N VAL A 311 0.89 9.09 -6.36
CA VAL A 311 2.03 8.84 -7.26
C VAL A 311 1.58 8.66 -8.71
N GLU A 312 0.53 7.87 -8.96
CA GLU A 312 -0.05 7.68 -10.30
C GLU A 312 -0.56 8.99 -10.91
N GLY A 313 -1.19 9.86 -10.09
CA GLY A 313 -1.66 11.17 -10.52
C GLY A 313 -0.57 12.26 -10.58
N GLY A 314 0.69 11.94 -10.26
CA GLY A 314 1.79 12.91 -10.22
C GLY A 314 1.71 13.91 -9.07
N TYR A 315 0.93 13.62 -8.03
CA TYR A 315 0.75 14.46 -6.85
C TYR A 315 1.74 14.10 -5.74
N ARG A 316 2.37 15.12 -5.17
CA ARG A 316 3.27 14.97 -4.01
C ARG A 316 2.54 15.07 -2.66
N PHE A 317 1.43 15.81 -2.64
CA PHE A 317 0.69 16.16 -1.43
C PHE A 317 -0.82 15.91 -1.63
N PRO A 318 -1.55 15.43 -0.60
CA PRO A 318 -2.98 15.18 -0.65
C PRO A 318 -3.79 16.40 -1.06
N GLY A 319 -3.41 17.59 -0.55
CA GLY A 319 -4.08 18.85 -0.87
C GLY A 319 -4.07 19.17 -2.36
N HIS A 320 -2.97 18.86 -3.06
CA HIS A 320 -2.91 19.07 -4.50
C HIS A 320 -3.92 18.20 -5.23
N ALA A 321 -3.99 16.91 -4.91
CA ALA A 321 -4.96 16.01 -5.53
C ALA A 321 -6.40 16.34 -5.15
N PHE A 322 -6.64 16.75 -3.90
CA PHE A 322 -7.98 17.08 -3.43
C PHE A 322 -8.49 18.38 -4.04
N PHE A 323 -7.65 19.39 -4.23
CA PHE A 323 -8.07 20.67 -4.81
C PHE A 323 -7.81 20.79 -6.31
N ASP A 324 -7.21 19.79 -6.96
CA ASP A 324 -6.92 19.87 -8.39
C ASP A 324 -8.20 20.13 -9.20
N THR A 325 -8.16 21.20 -9.97
CA THR A 325 -9.21 21.69 -10.87
C THR A 325 -8.99 21.25 -12.32
N ARG A 326 -7.91 20.52 -12.65
CA ARG A 326 -7.70 19.89 -13.98
C ARG A 326 -8.76 18.86 -14.35
N GLU A 327 -9.66 18.54 -13.41
CA GLU A 327 -10.90 17.79 -13.65
C GLU A 327 -12.17 18.66 -13.71
N LYS A 328 -12.06 19.98 -13.91
CA LYS A 328 -13.20 20.84 -14.20
C LYS A 328 -12.82 21.96 -15.14
N ASP A 329 -13.44 22.01 -16.32
CA ASP A 329 -14.09 23.26 -16.71
C ASP A 329 -14.69 23.89 -15.45
N LYS A 330 -14.11 25.02 -15.00
CA LYS A 330 -14.54 25.93 -13.92
C LYS A 330 -13.67 25.98 -12.64
N ILE A 331 -12.82 27.01 -12.68
CA ILE A 331 -12.75 28.15 -11.75
C ILE A 331 -11.49 28.27 -10.88
N ILE A 332 -10.66 29.22 -11.35
CA ILE A 332 -10.07 30.41 -10.70
C ILE A 332 -9.32 30.18 -9.38
N GLU A 333 -8.01 30.45 -9.46
CA GLU A 333 -7.09 30.63 -8.34
C GLU A 333 -7.69 31.56 -7.28
N LEU A 334 -7.87 31.04 -6.06
CA LEU A 334 -7.91 31.88 -4.89
C LEU A 334 -6.48 31.98 -4.34
N LYS A 335 -5.92 33.19 -4.43
CA LYS A 335 -4.76 33.60 -3.64
C LYS A 335 -5.18 33.64 -2.17
N TYR A 336 -4.42 32.96 -1.32
CA TYR A 336 -4.52 33.04 0.14
C TYR A 336 -3.94 34.34 0.66
#